data_AF-A0A7L2FKZ3-F1
#
_entry.id   AF-A0A7L2FKZ3-F1
#
_cell.length_a   1.000
_cell.length_b   1.000
_cell.length_c   1.000
_cell.angle_alpha   90.00
_cell.angle_beta   90.00
_cell.angle_gamma   90.00
#
_symmetry.space_group_name_H-M   'P 1'
#
loop_
_entity.id
_entity.type
_entity.pdbx_description
1 polymer ?
#
loop_
_entity_poly.entity_id
_entity_poly.type
_entity_poly.pdbx_seq_one_letter_code
_entity_poly.pdbx_strand_id
1 'polypeptide(L)'
;GFISNMTIQRQFFPNDEDQTGAAKALLRLQDTYNLDTDTLSRGNLPGVKHKSFLTAEDCFELGKIAYTEADYYHTELWMEQALKQLDEGEVSSADKVYILDYLSYAVYQQGDLAKAMALTRRLLELDPEHQRANGNMKYFEYIMAKEKEANKSSTDSEEQEKETEVKKKDYLPERRKYEMLCRGEGLKMTPRRQKRLFCRYYDGNRNPRYILGPVKQEDEWDKPRIVRFLDIISDEEIETVKELAKPRVN
;
A
#
# COMPACT_ATOMS: atom_id res chain seq x y z
N GLY A 1 7.41 -17.78 37.63
CA GLY A 1 8.15 -16.51 37.72
C GLY A 1 8.00 -15.67 36.46
N PHE A 2 8.52 -16.14 35.31
CA PHE A 2 8.48 -15.39 34.04
C PHE A 2 7.22 -15.66 33.20
N ILE A 3 6.82 -16.93 33.09
CA ILE A 3 5.65 -17.36 32.30
C ILE A 3 4.34 -16.74 32.83
N SER A 4 4.15 -16.73 34.16
CA SER A 4 2.98 -16.13 34.81
C SER A 4 2.85 -14.63 34.53
N ASN A 5 3.98 -13.93 34.38
CA ASN A 5 4.01 -12.50 34.05
C ASN A 5 3.69 -12.30 32.55
N MET A 6 4.21 -13.16 31.67
CA MET A 6 3.94 -13.09 30.23
C MET A 6 2.47 -13.37 29.88
N THR A 7 1.80 -14.27 30.60
CA THR A 7 0.36 -14.52 30.40
C THR A 7 -0.49 -13.30 30.78
N ILE A 8 -0.09 -12.55 31.81
CA ILE A 8 -0.77 -11.30 32.21
C ILE A 8 -0.51 -10.21 31.16
N GLN A 9 0.74 -10.06 30.70
CA GLN A 9 1.08 -9.04 29.70
C GLN A 9 0.47 -9.32 28.31
N ARG A 10 0.21 -10.59 27.97
CA ARG A 10 -0.41 -10.97 26.68
C ARG A 10 -1.78 -10.32 26.45
N GLN A 11 -2.49 -9.92 27.51
CA GLN A 11 -3.75 -9.19 27.38
C GLN A 11 -3.59 -7.79 26.77
N PHE A 12 -2.38 -7.22 26.82
CA PHE A 12 -2.04 -5.92 26.25
C PHE A 12 -1.25 -6.04 24.94
N PHE A 13 -1.02 -7.26 24.46
CA PHE A 13 -0.28 -7.48 23.22
C PHE A 13 -1.21 -7.35 22.02
N PRO A 14 -0.65 -6.94 20.87
CA PRO A 14 -1.40 -6.96 19.62
C PRO A 14 -1.88 -8.37 19.29
N ASN A 15 -3.02 -8.45 18.62
CA ASN A 15 -3.61 -9.69 18.14
C ASN A 15 -3.50 -9.81 16.60
N ASP A 16 -4.13 -10.83 16.03
CA ASP A 16 -4.09 -11.10 14.58
C ASP A 16 -4.76 -9.97 13.75
N GLU A 17 -5.75 -9.28 14.32
CA GLU A 17 -6.39 -8.12 13.69
C GLU A 17 -5.45 -6.92 13.65
N ASP A 18 -4.70 -6.68 14.72
CA ASP A 18 -3.68 -5.63 14.77
C ASP A 18 -2.56 -5.89 13.75
N GLN A 19 -2.10 -7.15 13.63
CA GLN A 19 -1.10 -7.53 12.63
C GLN A 19 -1.63 -7.29 11.21
N THR A 20 -2.86 -7.72 10.92
CA THR A 20 -3.49 -7.51 9.61
C THR A 20 -3.71 -6.03 9.33
N GLY A 21 -4.14 -5.25 10.33
CA GLY A 21 -4.32 -3.81 10.24
C GLY A 21 -3.01 -3.07 9.96
N ALA A 22 -1.93 -3.46 10.62
CA ALA A 22 -0.60 -2.92 10.40
C ALA A 22 -0.08 -3.24 8.98
N ALA A 23 -0.26 -4.47 8.51
CA ALA A 23 0.08 -4.86 7.14
C ALA A 23 -0.69 -4.03 6.11
N LYS A 24 -2.01 -3.88 6.27
CA LYS A 24 -2.85 -3.04 5.39
C LYS A 24 -2.41 -1.58 5.40
N ALA A 25 -2.06 -1.04 6.55
CA ALA A 25 -1.53 0.32 6.66
C ALA A 25 -0.20 0.48 5.91
N LEU A 26 0.69 -0.53 5.99
CA LEU A 26 1.96 -0.55 5.25
C LEU A 26 1.71 -0.56 3.73
N LEU A 27 0.85 -1.45 3.23
CA LEU A 27 0.48 -1.51 1.80
C LEU A 27 -0.12 -0.17 1.32
N ARG A 28 -0.98 0.45 2.13
CA ARG A 28 -1.53 1.77 1.81
C ARG A 28 -0.45 2.85 1.70
N LEU A 29 0.55 2.84 2.59
CA LEU A 29 1.68 3.77 2.52
C LEU A 29 2.55 3.49 1.29
N GLN A 30 2.75 2.22 0.95
CA GLN A 30 3.46 1.79 -0.25
C GLN A 30 2.82 2.41 -1.50
N ASP A 31 1.50 2.27 -1.68
CA ASP A 31 0.74 2.91 -2.75
C ASP A 31 0.85 4.44 -2.72
N THR A 32 0.55 5.04 -1.56
CA THR A 32 0.44 6.50 -1.44
C THR A 32 1.75 7.18 -1.82
N TYR A 33 2.88 6.60 -1.42
CA TYR A 33 4.20 7.16 -1.61
C TYR A 33 5.03 6.52 -2.73
N ASN A 34 4.45 5.59 -3.51
CA ASN A 34 5.14 4.82 -4.54
C ASN A 34 6.46 4.20 -4.03
N LEU A 35 6.40 3.54 -2.87
CA LEU A 35 7.58 2.95 -2.25
C LEU A 35 7.87 1.59 -2.87
N ASP A 36 9.12 1.33 -3.23
CA ASP A 36 9.53 0.02 -3.71
C ASP A 36 9.72 -0.98 -2.54
N THR A 37 9.43 -2.25 -2.81
CA THR A 37 9.51 -3.32 -1.80
C THR A 37 10.93 -3.58 -1.31
N ASP A 38 11.96 -3.33 -2.12
CA ASP A 38 13.36 -3.47 -1.72
C ASP A 38 13.77 -2.38 -0.70
N THR A 39 13.40 -1.12 -0.95
CA THR A 39 13.59 -0.01 -0.01
C THR A 39 12.85 -0.24 1.30
N LEU A 40 11.59 -0.70 1.23
CA LEU A 40 10.80 -1.04 2.41
C LEU A 40 11.41 -2.19 3.21
N SER A 41 11.72 -3.31 2.55
CA SER A 41 12.28 -4.50 3.21
C SER A 41 13.68 -4.28 3.77
N ARG A 42 14.50 -3.41 3.15
CA ARG A 42 15.84 -3.04 3.66
C ARG A 42 15.81 -1.88 4.66
N GLY A 43 14.64 -1.33 4.99
CA GLY A 43 14.48 -0.21 5.91
C GLY A 43 15.15 1.08 5.44
N ASN A 44 15.31 1.27 4.13
CA ASN A 44 15.99 2.42 3.52
C ASN A 44 15.06 3.64 3.36
N LEU A 45 14.18 3.87 4.33
CA LEU A 45 13.24 4.99 4.30
C LEU A 45 13.91 6.32 4.70
N PRO A 46 13.52 7.46 4.09
CA PRO A 46 14.09 8.76 4.44
C PRO A 46 13.77 9.15 5.88
N GLY A 47 14.76 9.71 6.60
CA GLY A 47 14.55 10.33 7.92
C GLY A 47 14.43 9.36 9.11
N VAL A 48 14.53 8.04 8.89
CA VAL A 48 14.52 7.07 10.00
C VAL A 48 15.91 6.96 10.65
N LYS A 49 15.93 6.97 11.99
CA LYS A 49 17.17 6.81 12.79
C LYS A 49 17.59 5.35 12.95
N HIS A 50 16.62 4.45 12.89
CA HIS A 50 16.82 3.00 13.00
C HIS A 50 16.28 2.34 11.74
N LYS A 51 17.08 1.44 11.17
CA LYS A 51 16.65 0.60 10.06
C LYS A 51 16.03 -0.67 10.63
N SER A 52 14.81 -0.95 10.20
CA SER A 52 14.15 -2.23 10.42
C SER A 52 14.16 -3.00 9.11
N PHE A 53 14.41 -4.30 9.18
CA PHE A 53 14.47 -5.17 8.01
C PHE A 53 13.27 -6.11 8.02
N LEU A 54 12.72 -6.39 6.85
CA LEU A 54 11.72 -7.44 6.65
C LEU A 54 12.43 -8.68 6.11
N THR A 55 12.21 -9.81 6.77
CA THR A 55 12.68 -11.13 6.32
C THR A 55 11.88 -11.61 5.11
N ALA A 56 12.35 -12.69 4.48
CA ALA A 56 11.58 -13.36 3.43
C ALA A 56 10.22 -13.87 3.94
N GLU A 57 10.13 -14.25 5.22
CA GLU A 57 8.89 -14.66 5.87
C GLU A 57 7.94 -13.47 6.06
N ASP A 58 8.44 -12.31 6.49
CA ASP A 58 7.64 -11.09 6.60
C ASP A 58 7.09 -10.64 5.24
N CYS A 59 7.92 -10.69 4.19
CA CYS A 59 7.50 -10.39 2.83
C CYS A 59 6.44 -11.37 2.33
N PHE A 60 6.60 -12.66 2.62
CA PHE A 60 5.61 -13.68 2.29
C PHE A 60 4.25 -13.43 2.98
N GLU A 61 4.25 -13.10 4.27
CA GLU A 61 3.03 -12.79 5.02
C GLU A 61 2.34 -11.53 4.50
N LEU A 62 3.08 -10.46 4.16
CA LEU A 62 2.51 -9.28 3.50
C LEU A 62 1.84 -9.63 2.16
N GLY A 63 2.51 -10.45 1.35
CA GLY A 63 1.95 -10.93 0.08
C GLY A 63 0.68 -11.75 0.24
N LYS A 64 0.59 -12.59 1.29
CA LYS A 64 -0.62 -13.35 1.63
C LYS A 64 -1.76 -12.45 2.08
N ILE A 65 -1.49 -11.45 2.92
CA ILE A 65 -2.51 -10.48 3.35
C ILE A 65 -3.05 -9.71 2.13
N ALA A 66 -2.19 -9.25 1.23
CA ALA A 66 -2.61 -8.64 -0.03
C ALA A 66 -3.47 -9.59 -0.88
N TYR A 67 -3.07 -10.87 -0.96
CA TYR A 67 -3.79 -11.90 -1.72
C TYR A 67 -5.21 -12.10 -1.21
N THR A 68 -5.40 -12.11 0.12
CA THR A 68 -6.73 -12.29 0.73
C THR A 68 -7.70 -11.15 0.40
N GLU A 69 -7.18 -9.97 0.07
CA GLU A 69 -7.93 -8.79 -0.38
C GLU A 69 -8.04 -8.72 -1.93
N ALA A 70 -7.67 -9.81 -2.61
CA ALA A 70 -7.54 -9.92 -4.07
C ALA A 70 -6.66 -8.81 -4.68
N ASP A 71 -5.71 -8.28 -3.92
CA ASP A 71 -4.74 -7.29 -4.37
C ASP A 71 -3.53 -7.99 -4.99
N TYR A 72 -3.74 -8.52 -6.20
CA TYR A 72 -2.74 -9.33 -6.89
C TYR A 72 -1.48 -8.55 -7.25
N TYR A 73 -1.60 -7.23 -7.46
CA TYR A 73 -0.46 -6.35 -7.70
C TYR A 73 0.49 -6.35 -6.50
N HIS A 74 -0.01 -6.09 -5.29
CA HIS A 74 0.83 -6.15 -4.10
C HIS A 74 1.27 -7.58 -3.76
N THR A 75 0.43 -8.59 -4.01
CA THR A 75 0.87 -9.99 -3.86
C THR A 75 2.09 -10.26 -4.72
N GLU A 76 2.08 -9.89 -6.00
CA GLU A 76 3.22 -10.08 -6.88
C GLU A 76 4.47 -9.40 -6.33
N LEU A 77 4.41 -8.10 -6.01
CA LEU A 77 5.56 -7.34 -5.52
C LEU A 77 6.20 -7.95 -4.26
N TRP A 78 5.39 -8.37 -3.29
CA TRP A 78 5.88 -8.91 -2.02
C TRP A 78 6.35 -10.37 -2.13
N MET A 79 5.69 -11.18 -2.96
CA MET A 79 6.14 -12.55 -3.24
C MET A 79 7.45 -12.57 -4.03
N GLU A 80 7.63 -11.64 -4.98
CA GLU A 80 8.90 -11.46 -5.68
C GLU A 80 10.02 -11.02 -4.74
N GLN A 81 9.74 -10.09 -3.82
CA GLN A 81 10.72 -9.66 -2.83
C GLN A 81 11.12 -10.81 -1.89
N ALA A 82 10.15 -11.61 -1.43
CA ALA A 82 10.43 -12.81 -0.64
C ALA A 82 11.31 -13.81 -1.42
N LEU A 83 10.96 -14.10 -2.67
CA LEU A 83 11.72 -15.03 -3.51
C LEU A 83 13.13 -14.52 -3.78
N LYS A 84 13.29 -13.21 -4.03
CA LYS A 84 14.59 -12.55 -4.21
C LYS A 84 15.48 -12.72 -2.98
N GLN A 85 14.95 -12.49 -1.78
CA GLN A 85 15.70 -12.67 -0.53
C GLN A 85 16.15 -14.14 -0.33
N LEU A 86 15.28 -15.10 -0.63
CA LEU A 86 15.64 -16.53 -0.57
C LEU A 86 16.63 -16.95 -1.66
N ASP A 87 16.65 -16.27 -2.81
CA ASP A 87 17.61 -16.51 -3.89
C ASP A 87 18.97 -15.84 -3.58
N GLU A 88 18.98 -14.73 -2.84
CA GLU A 88 20.18 -14.10 -2.26
C GLU A 88 20.79 -14.91 -1.10
N GLY A 89 20.12 -15.97 -0.63
CA GLY A 89 20.63 -16.94 0.34
C GLY A 89 20.16 -16.71 1.78
N GLU A 90 19.09 -15.95 2.00
CA GLU A 90 18.49 -15.82 3.31
C GLU A 90 18.01 -17.18 3.86
N VAL A 91 18.42 -17.52 5.08
CA VAL A 91 17.93 -18.72 5.77
C VAL A 91 16.58 -18.39 6.39
N SER A 92 15.51 -18.95 5.81
CA SER A 92 14.13 -18.72 6.24
C SER A 92 13.34 -20.04 6.26
N SER A 93 12.28 -20.05 7.07
CA SER A 93 11.24 -21.09 7.11
C SER A 93 10.28 -21.02 5.92
N ALA A 94 10.28 -19.91 5.18
CA ALA A 94 9.36 -19.69 4.08
C ALA A 94 9.63 -20.66 2.91
N ASP A 95 8.59 -21.39 2.52
CA ASP A 95 8.70 -22.42 1.48
C ASP A 95 8.56 -21.79 0.07
N LYS A 96 9.64 -21.92 -0.73
CA LYS A 96 9.70 -21.44 -2.12
C LYS A 96 8.55 -21.98 -2.97
N VAL A 97 8.09 -23.21 -2.73
CA VAL A 97 6.97 -23.81 -3.49
C VAL A 97 5.69 -23.02 -3.26
N TYR A 98 5.39 -22.68 -2.00
CA TYR A 98 4.21 -21.87 -1.67
C TYR A 98 4.30 -20.45 -2.20
N ILE A 99 5.48 -19.81 -2.10
CA ILE A 99 5.70 -18.46 -2.66
C ILE A 99 5.43 -18.47 -4.17
N LEU A 100 5.99 -19.44 -4.90
CA LEU A 100 5.79 -19.57 -6.35
C LEU A 100 4.34 -19.87 -6.72
N ASP A 101 3.62 -20.63 -5.91
CA ASP A 101 2.20 -20.94 -6.12
C ASP A 101 1.35 -19.66 -6.07
N TYR A 102 1.46 -18.88 -4.98
CA TYR A 102 0.78 -17.59 -4.85
C TYR A 102 1.19 -16.59 -5.95
N LEU A 103 2.49 -16.49 -6.22
CA LEU A 103 3.03 -15.57 -7.22
C LEU A 103 2.54 -15.92 -8.62
N SER A 104 2.58 -17.19 -9.02
CA SER A 104 2.11 -17.64 -10.34
C SER A 104 0.63 -17.32 -10.57
N TYR A 105 -0.20 -17.48 -9.53
CA TYR A 105 -1.62 -17.13 -9.61
C TYR A 105 -1.82 -15.61 -9.67
N ALA A 106 -1.14 -14.83 -8.83
CA ALA A 106 -1.27 -13.37 -8.81
C ALA A 106 -0.87 -12.74 -10.16
N VAL A 107 0.22 -13.24 -10.75
CA VAL A 107 0.68 -12.83 -12.08
C VAL A 107 -0.32 -13.22 -13.17
N TYR A 108 -0.89 -14.44 -13.11
CA TYR A 108 -1.94 -14.86 -14.03
C TYR A 108 -3.20 -13.98 -13.94
N GLN A 109 -3.64 -13.61 -12.73
CA GLN A 109 -4.80 -12.74 -12.53
C GLN A 109 -4.60 -11.33 -13.08
N GLN A 110 -3.35 -10.88 -13.19
CA GLN A 110 -2.99 -9.59 -13.80
C GLN A 110 -2.86 -9.68 -15.33
N GLY A 111 -2.93 -10.88 -15.92
CA GLY A 111 -2.95 -11.09 -17.36
C GLY A 111 -1.60 -11.45 -17.98
N ASP A 112 -0.52 -11.55 -17.20
CA ASP A 112 0.78 -11.98 -17.73
C ASP A 112 0.91 -13.52 -17.73
N LEU A 113 0.31 -14.14 -18.75
CA LEU A 113 0.30 -15.59 -18.90
C LEU A 113 1.72 -16.16 -19.06
N ALA A 114 2.60 -15.46 -19.76
CA ALA A 114 3.95 -15.93 -20.04
C ALA A 114 4.79 -16.03 -18.77
N LYS A 115 4.75 -14.99 -17.92
CA LYS A 115 5.42 -14.98 -16.62
C LYS A 115 4.81 -16.00 -15.67
N ALA A 116 3.48 -16.12 -15.63
CA ALA A 116 2.81 -17.15 -14.82
C ALA A 116 3.29 -18.57 -15.17
N MET A 117 3.40 -18.90 -16.46
CA MET A 117 3.93 -20.19 -16.90
C MET A 117 5.39 -20.41 -16.50
N ALA A 118 6.25 -19.39 -16.63
CA ALA A 118 7.65 -19.49 -16.23
C ALA A 118 7.78 -19.79 -14.73
N LEU A 119 6.98 -19.12 -13.89
CA LEU A 119 6.91 -19.34 -12.46
C LEU A 119 6.39 -20.74 -12.12
N THR A 120 5.33 -21.22 -12.80
CA THR A 120 4.82 -22.59 -12.61
C THR A 120 5.86 -23.65 -13.02
N ARG A 121 6.67 -23.42 -14.07
CA ARG A 121 7.79 -24.33 -14.41
C ARG A 121 8.81 -24.38 -13.29
N ARG A 122 9.23 -23.22 -12.78
CA ARG A 122 10.15 -23.12 -11.65
C ARG A 122 9.62 -23.82 -10.40
N LEU A 123 8.30 -23.75 -10.16
CA LEU A 123 7.65 -24.50 -9.08
C LEU A 123 7.78 -26.01 -9.29
N LEU A 124 7.47 -26.51 -10.50
CA LEU A 124 7.53 -27.94 -10.84
C LEU A 124 8.97 -28.49 -10.86
N GLU A 125 9.99 -27.65 -11.04
CA GLU A 125 11.39 -28.04 -10.85
C GLU A 125 11.72 -28.36 -9.38
N LEU A 126 11.03 -27.71 -8.44
CA LEU A 126 11.19 -27.94 -7.00
C LEU A 126 10.30 -29.08 -6.49
N ASP A 127 9.05 -29.12 -6.96
CA ASP A 127 8.07 -30.17 -6.63
C ASP A 127 7.35 -30.65 -7.91
N PRO A 128 7.88 -31.70 -8.58
CA PRO A 128 7.28 -32.26 -9.78
C PRO A 128 5.86 -32.83 -9.58
N GLU A 129 5.54 -33.27 -8.36
CA GLU A 129 4.26 -33.91 -8.01
C GLU A 129 3.20 -32.90 -7.54
N HIS A 130 3.51 -31.60 -7.58
CA HIS A 130 2.60 -30.55 -7.14
C HIS A 130 1.32 -30.54 -8.01
N GLN A 131 0.23 -31.08 -7.47
CA GLN A 131 -1.02 -31.33 -8.21
C GLN A 131 -1.58 -30.06 -8.87
N ARG A 132 -1.60 -28.95 -8.11
CA ARG A 132 -2.15 -27.68 -8.60
C ARG A 132 -1.30 -27.06 -9.71
N ALA A 133 0.03 -27.13 -9.58
CA ALA A 133 0.94 -26.56 -10.57
C ALA A 133 0.88 -27.34 -11.88
N ASN A 134 0.81 -28.67 -11.83
CA ASN A 134 0.56 -29.51 -12.99
C ASN A 134 -0.77 -29.18 -13.69
N GLY A 135 -1.83 -28.94 -12.91
CA GLY A 135 -3.13 -28.48 -13.43
C GLY A 135 -3.05 -27.10 -14.10
N ASN A 136 -2.45 -26.13 -13.41
CA ASN A 136 -2.26 -24.76 -13.89
C ASN A 136 -1.44 -24.74 -15.19
N MET A 137 -0.37 -25.53 -15.29
CA MET A 137 0.48 -25.60 -16.49
C MET A 137 -0.33 -26.00 -17.72
N LYS A 138 -1.09 -27.10 -17.63
CA LYS A 138 -1.94 -27.58 -18.74
C LYS A 138 -2.99 -26.54 -19.13
N TYR A 139 -3.55 -25.86 -18.14
CA TYR A 139 -4.55 -24.81 -18.37
C TYR A 139 -3.94 -23.59 -19.07
N PHE A 140 -2.76 -23.13 -18.65
CA PHE A 140 -2.05 -22.03 -19.29
C PHE A 140 -1.62 -22.36 -20.73
N GLU A 141 -1.15 -23.58 -20.98
CA GLU A 141 -0.84 -24.06 -22.33
C GLU A 141 -2.07 -24.04 -23.24
N TYR A 142 -3.23 -24.45 -22.72
CA TYR A 142 -4.50 -24.41 -23.45
C TYR A 142 -4.91 -22.98 -23.82
N ILE A 143 -4.84 -22.02 -22.87
CA ILE A 143 -5.16 -20.62 -23.14
C ILE A 143 -4.22 -20.05 -24.22
N MET A 144 -2.91 -20.27 -24.06
CA MET A 144 -1.91 -19.75 -25.00
C MET A 144 -2.10 -20.32 -26.41
N ALA A 145 -2.46 -21.59 -26.55
CA ALA A 145 -2.76 -22.20 -27.83
C ALA A 145 -3.98 -21.54 -28.49
N LYS A 146 -5.04 -21.31 -27.71
CA LYS A 146 -6.28 -20.66 -28.18
C LYS A 146 -6.05 -19.21 -28.62
N GLU A 147 -5.23 -18.45 -27.89
CA GLU A 147 -4.85 -17.08 -28.28
C GLU A 147 -4.06 -17.07 -29.59
N LYS A 148 -3.12 -18.01 -29.77
CA LYS A 148 -2.37 -18.17 -31.03
C LYS A 148 -3.28 -18.53 -32.21
N GLU A 149 -4.31 -19.33 -32.00
CA GLU A 149 -5.30 -19.67 -33.04
C GLU A 149 -6.21 -18.47 -33.37
N ALA A 150 -6.62 -17.69 -32.38
CA ALA A 150 -7.40 -16.48 -32.57
C ALA A 150 -6.60 -15.38 -33.30
N ASN A 151 -5.32 -15.23 -33.00
CA ASN A 151 -4.45 -14.26 -33.68
C ASN A 151 -4.11 -14.68 -35.11
N LYS A 152 -4.13 -15.98 -35.43
CA LYS A 152 -3.96 -16.48 -36.81
C LYS A 152 -5.19 -16.24 -37.70
N SER A 153 -6.39 -16.11 -37.13
CA SER A 153 -7.62 -15.84 -37.89
C SER A 153 -7.93 -14.36 -38.05
N SER A 154 -7.17 -13.48 -37.39
CA SER A 154 -7.32 -12.01 -37.40
C SER A 154 -6.19 -11.33 -38.19
N THR A 155 -5.94 -11.78 -39.42
CA THR A 155 -5.00 -11.15 -40.36
C THR A 155 -5.62 -9.98 -41.14
N ASP A 156 -6.43 -9.13 -40.48
CA ASP A 156 -6.89 -7.84 -41.03
C ASP A 156 -7.66 -7.05 -39.96
N SER A 157 -7.00 -6.57 -38.90
CA SER A 157 -7.45 -5.38 -38.15
C SER A 157 -6.28 -4.83 -37.34
N GLU A 158 -6.06 -3.53 -37.44
CA GLU A 158 -5.05 -2.75 -36.74
C GLU A 158 -4.93 -3.12 -35.25
N GLU A 159 -3.70 -3.40 -34.83
CA GLU A 159 -3.30 -3.59 -33.44
C GLU A 159 -3.60 -2.32 -32.64
N GLN A 160 -4.78 -2.27 -32.01
CA GLN A 160 -4.94 -1.53 -30.77
C GLN A 160 -4.57 -2.48 -29.65
N GLU A 161 -3.35 -2.31 -29.11
CA GLU A 161 -2.97 -2.78 -27.77
C GLU A 161 -4.02 -2.28 -26.78
N LYS A 162 -5.05 -3.10 -26.54
CA LYS A 162 -5.87 -2.98 -25.35
C LYS A 162 -5.03 -3.56 -24.24
N GLU A 163 -4.21 -2.70 -23.62
CA GLU A 163 -3.87 -2.85 -22.21
C GLU A 163 -5.19 -3.02 -21.46
N THR A 164 -5.60 -4.28 -21.26
CA THR A 164 -6.57 -4.61 -20.24
C THR A 164 -5.87 -4.47 -18.90
N GLU A 165 -5.55 -3.22 -18.53
CA GLU A 165 -5.47 -2.90 -17.11
C GLU A 165 -6.84 -3.25 -16.55
N VAL A 166 -6.93 -4.40 -15.87
CA VAL A 166 -8.03 -4.70 -14.96
C VAL A 166 -7.89 -3.72 -13.81
N LYS A 167 -8.19 -2.43 -14.07
CA LYS A 167 -8.36 -1.43 -13.04
C LYS A 167 -9.56 -1.89 -12.24
N LYS A 168 -9.29 -2.48 -11.07
CA LYS A 168 -10.26 -2.44 -9.96
C LYS A 168 -10.86 -1.04 -10.01
N LYS A 169 -12.19 -0.95 -10.17
CA LYS A 169 -12.90 0.34 -10.20
C LYS A 169 -12.50 1.08 -8.93
N ASP A 170 -11.61 2.05 -9.06
CA ASP A 170 -11.15 2.83 -7.95
C ASP A 170 -12.36 3.65 -7.50
N TYR A 171 -12.92 3.33 -6.34
CA TYR A 171 -14.16 3.93 -5.85
C TYR A 171 -14.03 5.45 -5.62
N LEU A 172 -12.80 5.97 -5.65
CA LEU A 172 -12.45 7.37 -5.48
C LEU A 172 -11.66 7.87 -6.70
N PRO A 173 -12.31 8.55 -7.65
CA PRO A 173 -11.66 9.14 -8.82
C PRO A 173 -10.49 10.08 -8.47
N GLU A 174 -10.54 10.69 -7.28
CA GLU A 174 -9.54 11.63 -6.78
C GLU A 174 -8.34 10.95 -6.10
N ARG A 175 -8.39 9.63 -5.87
CA ARG A 175 -7.33 8.91 -5.14
C ARG A 175 -5.95 9.16 -5.73
N ARG A 176 -5.80 9.02 -7.05
CA ARG A 176 -4.53 9.31 -7.74
C ARG A 176 -4.04 10.73 -7.49
N LYS A 177 -4.93 11.73 -7.54
CA LYS A 177 -4.56 13.13 -7.27
C LYS A 177 -4.15 13.32 -5.82
N TYR A 178 -4.84 12.69 -4.89
CA TYR A 178 -4.50 12.71 -3.47
C TYR A 178 -3.11 12.12 -3.22
N GLU A 179 -2.82 10.94 -3.75
CA GLU A 179 -1.52 10.26 -3.59
C GLU A 179 -0.37 11.09 -4.20
N MET A 180 -0.59 11.66 -5.39
CA MET A 180 0.36 12.62 -5.99
C MET A 180 0.65 13.80 -5.05
N LEU A 181 -0.38 14.41 -4.47
CA LEU A 181 -0.22 15.53 -3.54
C LEU A 181 0.52 15.11 -2.26
N CYS A 182 0.29 13.90 -1.74
CA CYS A 182 1.05 13.34 -0.62
C CYS A 182 2.54 13.19 -0.94
N ARG A 183 2.90 12.87 -2.18
CA ARG A 183 4.30 12.84 -2.66
C ARG A 183 4.87 14.24 -2.94
N GLY A 184 4.07 15.29 -2.76
CA GLY A 184 4.45 16.65 -3.13
C GLY A 184 4.52 16.85 -4.66
N GLU A 185 3.91 15.95 -5.43
CA GLU A 185 3.67 16.09 -6.86
C GLU A 185 2.43 16.96 -7.06
N GLY A 186 2.49 17.90 -8.00
CA GLY A 186 1.36 18.77 -8.32
C GLY A 186 1.69 20.25 -8.20
N LEU A 187 0.64 21.06 -8.02
CA LEU A 187 0.74 22.51 -8.05
C LEU A 187 1.51 23.00 -6.82
N LYS A 188 2.74 23.48 -7.04
CA LYS A 188 3.51 24.18 -6.02
C LYS A 188 3.28 25.69 -6.16
N MET A 189 3.23 26.37 -5.01
CA MET A 189 3.08 27.82 -5.02
C MET A 189 4.35 28.47 -5.58
N THR A 190 4.20 29.46 -6.46
CA THR A 190 5.37 30.20 -6.95
C THR A 190 5.94 31.06 -5.82
N PRO A 191 7.26 31.34 -5.80
CA PRO A 191 7.84 32.21 -4.78
C PRO A 191 7.17 33.58 -4.68
N ARG A 192 6.65 34.10 -5.81
CA ARG A 192 5.89 35.37 -5.84
C ARG A 192 4.56 35.29 -5.09
N ARG A 193 3.84 34.18 -5.20
CA ARG A 193 2.58 33.93 -4.49
C ARG A 193 2.84 33.64 -3.01
N GLN A 194 3.85 32.83 -2.71
CA GLN A 194 4.21 32.48 -1.34
C GLN A 194 4.59 33.71 -0.50
N LYS A 195 5.28 34.69 -1.09
CA LYS A 195 5.58 35.98 -0.45
C LYS A 195 4.35 36.80 -0.06
N ARG A 196 3.16 36.49 -0.59
CA ARG A 196 1.89 37.16 -0.24
C ARG A 196 1.18 36.48 0.92
N LEU A 197 1.61 35.30 1.34
CA LEU A 197 1.09 34.67 2.55
C LEU A 197 1.64 35.40 3.77
N PHE A 198 0.80 35.64 4.77
CA PHE A 198 1.21 36.26 6.02
C PHE A 198 0.33 35.83 7.18
N CYS A 199 0.94 35.73 8.35
CA CYS A 199 0.25 35.50 9.61
C CYS A 199 -0.34 36.82 10.14
N ARG A 200 -1.50 36.75 10.79
CA ARG A 200 -2.20 37.91 11.36
C ARG A 200 -2.98 37.54 12.61
N TYR A 201 -3.23 38.55 13.43
CA TYR A 201 -4.23 38.50 14.48
C TYR A 201 -5.57 38.90 13.87
N TYR A 202 -6.50 37.93 13.81
CA TYR A 202 -7.81 38.11 13.19
C TYR A 202 -8.88 38.38 14.24
N ASP A 203 -9.58 39.50 14.07
CA ASP A 203 -10.60 40.00 14.99
C ASP A 203 -12.01 39.49 14.68
N GLY A 204 -12.15 38.50 13.80
CA GLY A 204 -13.47 37.96 13.45
C GLY A 204 -14.38 38.93 12.71
N ASN A 205 -13.81 39.87 11.94
CA ASN A 205 -14.54 41.02 11.37
C ASN A 205 -15.17 41.89 12.46
N ARG A 206 -14.36 42.34 13.42
CA ARG A 206 -14.78 43.14 14.58
C ARG A 206 -15.74 42.42 15.52
N ASN A 207 -15.58 41.11 15.69
CA ASN A 207 -16.30 40.38 16.72
C ASN A 207 -15.81 40.86 18.09
N PRO A 208 -16.70 41.33 19.00
CA PRO A 208 -16.30 41.88 20.30
C PRO A 208 -15.35 40.98 21.10
N ARG A 209 -15.51 39.65 21.01
CA ARG A 209 -14.64 38.69 21.71
C ARG A 209 -13.23 38.65 21.11
N TYR A 210 -13.14 38.66 19.78
CA TYR A 210 -11.86 38.58 19.07
C TYR A 210 -11.16 39.93 18.89
N ILE A 211 -11.83 41.05 19.21
CA ILE A 211 -11.16 42.35 19.36
C ILE A 211 -10.25 42.33 20.60
N LEU A 212 -10.72 41.76 21.71
CA LEU A 212 -9.96 41.69 22.96
C LEU A 212 -8.95 40.54 22.99
N GLY A 213 -9.29 39.42 22.35
CA GLY A 213 -8.40 38.27 22.18
C GLY A 213 -8.42 37.76 20.74
N PRO A 214 -7.65 38.38 19.83
CA PRO A 214 -7.64 37.99 18.42
C PRO A 214 -7.14 36.57 18.19
N VAL A 215 -7.71 35.90 17.20
CA VAL A 215 -7.27 34.55 16.82
C VAL A 215 -6.01 34.65 15.96
N LYS A 216 -5.03 33.79 16.22
CA LYS A 216 -3.86 33.65 15.38
C LYS A 216 -4.28 32.96 14.08
N GLN A 217 -4.13 33.66 12.95
CA GLN A 217 -4.48 33.16 11.62
C GLN A 217 -3.25 33.16 10.71
N GLU A 218 -3.06 32.06 9.98
CA GLU A 218 -2.00 31.88 9.00
C GLU A 218 -2.62 31.55 7.64
N ASP A 219 -2.19 32.22 6.58
CA ASP A 219 -2.58 31.86 5.22
C ASP A 219 -1.68 30.70 4.74
N GLU A 220 -2.30 29.56 4.43
CA GLU A 220 -1.62 28.35 3.91
C GLU A 220 -1.62 28.32 2.37
N TRP A 221 -2.67 28.90 1.76
CA TRP A 221 -2.81 28.96 0.31
C TRP A 221 -3.63 30.19 -0.12
N ASP A 222 -3.28 30.81 -1.24
CA ASP A 222 -3.93 32.04 -1.72
C ASP A 222 -5.17 31.78 -2.61
N LYS A 223 -5.21 30.70 -3.41
CA LYS A 223 -6.36 30.35 -4.28
C LYS A 223 -6.50 28.84 -4.55
N PRO A 224 -7.56 28.17 -4.05
CA PRO A 224 -8.58 28.70 -3.14
C PRO A 224 -7.96 29.15 -1.82
N ARG A 225 -8.50 30.18 -1.17
CA ARG A 225 -7.90 30.68 0.07
C ARG A 225 -8.02 29.61 1.16
N ILE A 226 -6.89 29.10 1.65
CA ILE A 226 -6.82 28.16 2.77
C ILE A 226 -6.13 28.88 3.92
N VAL A 227 -6.76 28.83 5.09
CA VAL A 227 -6.26 29.48 6.31
C VAL A 227 -6.22 28.48 7.45
N ARG A 228 -5.16 28.55 8.25
CA ARG A 228 -5.02 27.80 9.49
C ARG A 228 -5.23 28.76 10.67
N PHE A 229 -6.09 28.37 11.59
CA PHE A 229 -6.22 29.05 12.88
C PHE A 229 -5.38 28.29 13.91
N LEU A 230 -4.52 29.02 14.61
CA LEU A 230 -3.64 28.49 15.64
C LEU A 230 -4.25 28.79 17.01
N ASP A 231 -4.14 27.81 17.92
CA ASP A 231 -4.55 27.92 19.33
C ASP A 231 -6.02 28.37 19.51
N ILE A 232 -6.91 27.98 18.59
CA ILE A 232 -8.32 28.37 18.63
C ILE A 232 -9.14 27.55 19.65
N ILE A 233 -8.71 26.32 19.91
CA ILE A 233 -9.30 25.40 20.89
C ILE A 233 -8.28 25.11 21.99
N SER A 234 -8.76 25.05 23.24
CA SER A 234 -7.91 24.72 24.40
C SER A 234 -7.58 23.23 24.46
N ASP A 235 -6.55 22.86 25.23
CA ASP A 235 -6.21 21.45 25.47
C ASP A 235 -7.38 20.68 26.10
N GLU A 236 -8.16 21.31 26.99
CA GLU A 236 -9.36 20.71 27.60
C GLU A 236 -10.48 20.45 26.58
N GLU A 237 -10.69 21.38 25.65
CA GLU A 237 -11.64 21.22 24.55
C GLU A 237 -11.17 20.11 23.59
N ILE A 238 -9.87 20.05 23.31
CA ILE A 238 -9.24 18.99 22.52
C ILE A 238 -9.51 17.62 23.16
N GLU A 239 -9.27 17.46 24.46
CA GLU A 239 -9.54 16.20 25.17
C GLU A 239 -11.02 15.84 25.17
N THR A 240 -11.91 16.83 25.33
CA THR A 240 -13.35 16.62 25.24
C THR A 240 -13.76 16.11 23.86
N VAL A 241 -13.23 16.71 22.79
CA VAL A 241 -13.49 16.24 21.41
C VAL A 241 -12.95 14.83 21.19
N LYS A 242 -11.76 14.51 21.72
CA LYS A 242 -11.21 13.14 21.67
C LYS A 242 -12.12 12.14 22.36
N GLU A 243 -12.61 12.45 23.57
CA GLU A 243 -13.54 11.58 24.31
C GLU A 243 -14.85 11.37 23.56
N LEU A 244 -15.40 12.42 22.95
CA LEU A 244 -16.64 12.33 22.15
C LEU A 244 -16.45 11.55 20.84
N ALA A 245 -15.25 11.58 20.26
CA ALA A 245 -14.92 10.89 19.01
C ALA A 245 -14.56 9.41 19.21
N LYS A 246 -14.32 8.96 20.46
CA LYS A 246 -14.09 7.53 20.72
C LYS A 246 -15.33 6.74 20.29
N PRO A 247 -15.16 5.62 19.55
CA PRO A 247 -16.27 4.80 19.11
C PRO A 247 -17.09 4.33 20.33
N ARG A 248 -18.39 4.64 20.34
CA ARG A 248 -19.34 4.16 21.36
C ARG A 248 -19.96 2.81 20.98
N VAL A 249 -19.12 1.90 20.50
CA VAL A 249 -19.54 0.54 20.16
C VAL A 249 -19.10 -0.38 21.29
N ASN A 250 -20.09 -1.00 21.94
CA ASN A 250 -19.93 -2.19 22.77
C ASN A 250 -19.77 -3.41 21.88
#